data_AF-A0A952FUT8-F1
#
_entry.id   AF-A0A952FUT8-F1
#
_cell.length_a   1.000
_cell.length_b   1.000
_cell.length_c   1.000
_cell.angle_alpha   90.00
_cell.angle_beta   90.00
_cell.angle_gamma   90.00
#
_symmetry.space_group_name_H-M   'P 1'
#
loop_
_entity.id
_entity.type
_entity.pdbx_description
1 polymer ?
#
loop_
_entity_poly.entity_id
_entity_poly.type
_entity_poly.pdbx_seq_one_letter_code
_entity_poly.pdbx_strand_id
1 'polypeptide(L)'
;MVSVEFNMNSPSEQDAFLGAFFKFVEAASIQNTDSISVRADTHGANQVKVVTFEDHRQADQFRIYWTRRRAWLGLGAESSLAHP
;
A
#
# COMPACT_ATOMS: atom_id res chain seq x y z
N MET A 1 -7.66 15.69 5.53
CA MET A 1 -7.68 14.50 4.67
C MET A 1 -6.49 14.53 3.74
N VAL A 2 -5.80 13.39 3.58
CA VAL A 2 -4.55 13.23 2.82
C VAL A 2 -4.65 11.97 1.98
N SER A 3 -4.51 12.09 0.67
CA SER A 3 -4.51 10.96 -0.25
C SER A 3 -3.08 10.53 -0.57
N VAL A 4 -2.78 9.25 -0.43
CA VAL A 4 -1.46 8.66 -0.73
C VAL A 4 -1.62 7.58 -1.78
N GLU A 5 -0.73 7.60 -2.77
CA GLU A 5 -0.72 6.67 -3.90
C GLU A 5 0.32 5.57 -3.68
N PHE A 6 -0.08 4.32 -3.97
CA PHE A 6 0.76 3.14 -3.86
C PHE A 6 0.74 2.35 -5.17
N ASN A 7 1.91 2.23 -5.80
CA ASN A 7 2.08 1.45 -7.02
C ASN A 7 2.15 -0.04 -6.70
N MET A 8 1.33 -0.83 -7.39
CA MET A 8 1.26 -2.29 -7.32
C MET A 8 1.73 -2.86 -8.65
N ASN A 9 2.75 -3.72 -8.61
CA ASN A 9 3.34 -4.30 -9.83
C ASN A 9 2.72 -5.65 -10.21
N SER A 10 1.84 -6.20 -9.37
CA SER A 10 1.29 -7.54 -9.56
C SER A 10 -0.03 -7.71 -8.82
N PRO A 11 -0.92 -8.62 -9.28
CA PRO A 11 -2.18 -8.91 -8.59
C PRO A 11 -1.98 -9.44 -7.17
N SER A 12 -0.95 -10.26 -6.92
CA SER A 12 -0.61 -10.73 -5.57
C SER A 12 -0.21 -9.59 -4.62
N GLU A 13 0.43 -8.55 -5.16
CA GLU A 13 0.80 -7.37 -4.36
C GLU A 13 -0.44 -6.57 -3.94
N GLN A 14 -1.47 -6.53 -4.79
CA GLN A 14 -2.73 -5.88 -4.47
C GLN A 14 -3.50 -6.59 -3.36
N ASP A 15 -3.56 -7.92 -3.40
CA ASP A 15 -4.22 -8.72 -2.36
C ASP A 15 -3.50 -8.54 -1.01
N ALA A 16 -2.16 -8.63 -1.02
CA ALA A 16 -1.33 -8.36 0.14
C ALA A 16 -1.51 -6.93 0.69
N PHE A 17 -1.66 -5.93 -0.19
CA PHE A 17 -1.91 -4.54 0.18
C PHE A 17 -3.25 -4.37 0.89
N LEU A 18 -4.32 -4.93 0.32
CA LEU A 18 -5.66 -4.86 0.93
C LEU A 18 -5.67 -5.52 2.30
N GLY A 19 -5.11 -6.73 2.41
CA GLY A 19 -4.97 -7.42 3.70
C GLY A 19 -4.13 -6.64 4.71
N ALA A 20 -3.05 -5.98 4.26
CA ALA A 20 -2.23 -5.12 5.11
C ALA A 20 -3.02 -3.90 5.61
N PHE A 21 -3.75 -3.24 4.71
CA PHE A 21 -4.57 -2.08 5.03
C PHE A 21 -5.66 -2.40 6.06
N PHE A 22 -6.43 -3.48 5.87
CA PHE A 22 -7.46 -3.87 6.85
C PHE A 22 -6.87 -4.16 8.23
N LYS A 23 -5.74 -4.89 8.28
CA LYS A 23 -5.02 -5.12 9.54
C LYS A 23 -4.51 -3.85 10.19
N PHE A 24 -4.08 -2.87 9.40
CA PHE A 24 -3.63 -1.58 9.93
C PHE A 24 -4.80 -0.79 10.53
N VAL A 25 -5.92 -0.68 9.82
CA VAL A 25 -7.14 -0.01 10.31
C VAL A 25 -7.66 -0.67 11.59
N GLU A 26 -7.69 -2.00 11.61
CA GLU A 26 -8.09 -2.79 12.79
C GLU A 26 -7.15 -2.53 13.99
N ALA A 27 -5.83 -2.65 13.79
CA ALA A 27 -4.84 -2.52 14.86
C ALA A 27 -4.71 -1.07 15.39
N ALA A 28 -4.85 -0.09 14.51
CA ALA A 28 -4.80 1.33 14.89
C ALA A 28 -6.16 1.85 15.40
N SER A 29 -7.21 0.99 15.43
CA SER A 29 -8.58 1.36 15.77
C SER A 29 -9.01 2.65 15.08
N ILE A 30 -8.65 2.77 13.79
CA ILE A 30 -8.88 4.00 13.04
C ILE A 30 -10.37 4.10 12.74
N GLN A 31 -11.04 5.02 13.41
CA GLN A 31 -12.47 5.26 13.23
C GLN A 31 -12.77 6.07 11.97
N ASN A 32 -11.77 6.81 11.44
CA ASN A 32 -11.92 7.69 10.27
C ASN A 32 -10.86 7.38 9.19
N THR A 33 -10.99 6.23 8.52
CA THR A 33 -10.39 6.08 7.18
C THR A 33 -11.51 6.20 6.15
N ASP A 34 -11.44 7.27 5.36
CA ASP A 34 -12.60 7.75 4.62
C ASP A 34 -12.85 6.93 3.34
N SER A 35 -11.79 6.47 2.66
CA SER A 35 -11.93 5.67 1.43
C SER A 35 -10.62 5.05 0.92
N ILE A 36 -10.72 3.87 0.31
CA ILE A 36 -9.72 3.33 -0.63
C ILE A 36 -10.28 3.47 -2.05
N SER A 37 -9.56 4.15 -2.92
CA SER A 37 -9.85 4.20 -4.35
C SER A 37 -8.79 3.41 -5.12
N VAL A 38 -9.23 2.54 -6.02
CA VAL A 38 -8.33 1.83 -6.93
C VAL A 38 -8.35 2.53 -8.28
N ARG A 39 -7.19 2.98 -8.76
CA ARG A 39 -7.02 3.47 -10.13
C ARG A 39 -6.12 2.48 -10.88
N ALA A 40 -6.65 1.82 -11.89
CA ALA A 40 -5.81 1.08 -12.83
C ALA A 40 -5.17 2.10 -13.77
N ASP A 41 -3.84 2.04 -13.95
CA ASP A 41 -3.22 2.81 -15.02
C ASP A 41 -3.61 2.17 -16.36
N THR A 42 -3.89 3.01 -17.34
CA THR A 42 -4.41 2.62 -18.67
C THR A 42 -3.43 1.74 -19.45
N HIS A 43 -2.17 1.60 -19.01
CA HIS A 43 -1.17 0.67 -19.57
C HIS A 43 -1.16 -0.74 -18.97
N GLY A 44 -2.13 -1.11 -18.12
CA GLY A 44 -2.48 -2.51 -17.82
C GLY A 44 -1.50 -3.32 -16.95
N ALA A 45 -0.24 -2.92 -16.83
CA ALA A 45 0.76 -3.62 -16.03
C ALA A 45 0.81 -3.17 -14.56
N ASN A 46 0.52 -1.89 -14.31
CA ASN A 46 0.62 -1.28 -12.99
C ASN A 46 -0.75 -0.80 -12.49
N GLN A 47 -1.09 -1.16 -11.26
CA GLN A 47 -2.25 -0.61 -10.59
C GLN A 47 -1.84 0.34 -9.47
N VAL A 48 -2.50 1.48 -9.38
CA VAL A 48 -2.28 2.46 -8.33
C VAL A 48 -3.41 2.38 -7.32
N LYS A 49 -3.09 2.06 -6.07
CA LYS A 49 -4.04 2.14 -4.95
C LYS A 49 -3.89 3.52 -4.32
N VAL A 50 -4.98 4.27 -4.28
CA VAL A 50 -5.04 5.59 -3.63
C VAL A 50 -5.81 5.41 -2.33
N VAL A 51 -5.19 5.75 -1.20
CA VAL A 51 -5.82 5.66 0.11
C VAL A 51 -5.92 7.06 0.71
N THR A 52 -7.11 7.43 1.15
CA THR A 52 -7.36 8.73 1.80
C THR A 52 -7.45 8.56 3.30
N PHE A 53 -6.51 9.17 4.01
CA PHE A 53 -6.43 9.22 5.47
C PHE A 53 -6.99 10.54 6.00
N GLU A 54 -7.42 10.58 7.26
CA GLU A 54 -7.86 11.81 7.90
C GLU A 54 -6.71 12.83 8.03
N ASP A 55 -5.51 12.37 8.42
CA ASP A 55 -4.33 13.20 8.64
C ASP A 55 -3.01 12.56 8.15
N HIS A 56 -1.96 13.39 8.08
CA HIS A 56 -0.64 13.01 7.57
C HIS A 56 0.08 11.95 8.42
N ARG A 57 -0.15 11.90 9.73
CA ARG A 57 0.49 10.91 10.62
C ARG A 57 -0.03 9.51 10.33
N GLN A 58 -1.33 9.34 10.14
CA GLN A 58 -1.91 8.05 9.76
C GLN A 58 -1.42 7.59 8.39
N ALA A 59 -1.36 8.53 7.42
CA ALA A 59 -0.81 8.26 6.10
C ALA A 59 0.66 7.81 6.17
N ASP A 60 1.48 8.48 6.98
CA ASP A 60 2.90 8.15 7.17
C ASP A 60 3.09 6.81 7.88
N GLN A 61 2.30 6.54 8.93
CA GLN A 61 2.32 5.27 9.65
C GLN A 61 1.96 4.09 8.74
N PHE A 62 0.90 4.23 7.94
CA PHE A 62 0.52 3.20 6.99
C PHE A 62 1.59 3.01 5.91
N ARG A 63 2.18 4.10 5.39
CA ARG A 63 3.28 4.03 4.42
C ARG A 63 4.46 3.25 4.97
N ILE A 64 4.92 3.56 6.20
CA ILE A 64 6.04 2.86 6.84
C ILE A 64 5.70 1.37 7.06
N TYR A 65 4.51 1.09 7.56
CA TYR A 65 4.03 -0.27 7.79
C TYR A 65 3.97 -1.07 6.49
N TRP A 66 3.38 -0.51 5.44
CA TRP A 66 3.28 -1.14 4.13
C TRP A 66 4.65 -1.37 3.52
N THR A 67 5.56 -0.39 3.52
CA THR A 67 6.91 -0.55 2.99
C THR A 67 7.66 -1.71 3.69
N ARG A 68 7.56 -1.82 5.02
CA ARG A 68 8.18 -2.92 5.77
C ARG A 68 7.56 -4.27 5.42
N ARG A 69 6.24 -4.33 5.35
CA ARG A 69 5.52 -5.57 5.03
C ARG A 69 5.75 -6.02 3.59
N ARG A 70 5.77 -5.08 2.65
CA ARG A 70 6.07 -5.30 1.23
C ARG A 70 7.46 -5.92 1.05
N ALA A 71 8.47 -5.39 1.73
CA ALA A 71 9.81 -5.97 1.76
C ALA A 71 9.83 -7.38 2.38
N TRP A 72 9.14 -7.59 3.51
CA TRP A 72 9.06 -8.91 4.16
C TRP A 72 8.38 -9.98 3.29
N LEU A 73 7.40 -9.58 2.47
CA LEU A 73 6.72 -10.46 1.52
C LEU A 73 7.50 -10.67 0.22
N GLY A 74 8.66 -10.02 0.04
CA GLY A 74 9.43 -10.06 -1.20
C GLY A 74 8.73 -9.38 -2.39
N LEU A 75 7.79 -8.48 -2.13
CA LEU A 75 7.02 -7.76 -3.15
C LEU A 75 7.73 -6.44 -3.50
N GLY A 76 7.75 -6.05 -4.77
CA GLY A 76 8.37 -4.79 -5.19
C GLY A 76 9.90 -4.79 -5.29
N ALA A 77 10.54 -5.95 -5.22
CA ALA A 77 11.89 -6.15 -5.72
C ALA A 77 11.80 -6.93 -7.03
N GLU A 78 11.88 -6.24 -8.17
CA GLU A 78 12.64 -6.85 -9.25
C GLU A 78 14.02 -7.15 -8.66
N SER A 79 14.38 -8.43 -8.56
CA SER A 79 15.74 -8.94 -8.47
C SER A 79 16.85 -7.90 -8.24
N SER A 80 16.94 -7.30 -7.06
CA SER A 80 18.19 -6.70 -6.57
C SER A 80 18.93 -7.76 -5.74
N LEU A 81 19.11 -8.92 -6.35
CA LEU A 81 20.32 -9.72 -6.17
C LEU A 81 21.31 -9.21 -7.22
N ALA A 82 21.74 -7.96 -7.04
CA ALA A 82 23.01 -7.50 -7.54
C ALA A 82 24.03 -7.67 -6.41
N HIS A 83 24.86 -8.71 -6.58
CA HIS A 83 26.25 -8.86 -6.13
C HIS A 83 26.54 -9.18 -4.65
N PRO A 84 27.68 -9.85 -4.34
CA PRO A 84 28.97 -9.87 -5.05
C PRO A 84 29.08 -10.81 -6.25
#